data_AF-A0A0P6XCG5-F1
#
_entry.id   AF-A0A0P6XCG5-F1
#
_cell.length_a   1.000
_cell.length_b   1.000
_cell.length_c   1.000
_cell.angle_alpha   90.00
_cell.angle_beta   90.00
_cell.angle_gamma   90.00
#
_symmetry.space_group_name_H-M   'P 1'
#
loop_
_entity.id
_entity.type
_entity.pdbx_description
1 polymer ?
#
loop_
_entity_poly.entity_id
_entity_poly.type
_entity_poly.pdbx_seq_one_letter_code
_entity_poly.pdbx_strand_id
1 'polypeptide(L)' 'MSSKHSDEFQRLIDQATSDEAFRQELLDSSNIAETIKNHGFNLTDAELKQVEESATNYKDTSFHRSVSFWD' A
#
# COMPACT_ATOMS: atom_id res chain seq x y z
N MET A 1 -2.28 -19.44 -13.69
CA MET A 1 -2.06 -18.63 -12.47
C MET A 1 -2.60 -17.25 -12.79
N SER A 2 -3.77 -16.89 -12.27
CA SER A 2 -4.43 -15.62 -12.58
C SER A 2 -4.55 -14.82 -11.29
N SER A 3 -3.96 -13.64 -11.33
CA SER A 3 -3.51 -12.81 -10.23
C SER A 3 -4.64 -12.41 -9.27
N LYS A 4 -4.36 -12.46 -7.97
CA LYS A 4 -5.32 -12.27 -6.87
C LYS A 4 -5.71 -10.80 -6.59
N HIS A 5 -5.32 -9.86 -7.46
CA HIS A 5 -5.51 -8.42 -7.22
C HIS A 5 -6.01 -7.70 -8.47
N SER A 6 -6.80 -6.65 -8.28
CA SER A 6 -7.30 -5.79 -9.36
C SER A 6 -6.15 -5.00 -9.99
N ASP A 7 -6.27 -4.62 -11.26
CA ASP A 7 -5.29 -3.77 -11.94
C ASP A 7 -4.96 -2.49 -11.17
N GLU A 8 -5.95 -1.91 -10.47
CA GLU A 8 -5.74 -0.71 -9.65
C GLU A 8 -4.81 -0.94 -8.46
N PHE A 9 -4.92 -2.10 -7.79
CA PHE A 9 -4.04 -2.46 -6.68
C PHE A 9 -2.60 -2.66 -7.16
N GLN A 10 -2.43 -3.31 -8.30
CA GLN A 10 -1.10 -3.51 -8.87
C GLN A 10 -0.44 -2.18 -9.25
N ARG A 11 -1.21 -1.24 -9.82
CA ARG A 11 -0.71 0.10 -10.16
C ARG A 11 -0.39 0.93 -8.93
N LEU A 12 -1.16 0.80 -7.87
CA LEU A 12 -0.84 1.42 -6.59
C LEU A 12 0.47 0.88 -6.03
N ILE A 13 0.66 -0.45 -6.03
CA ILE A 13 1.89 -1.06 -5.56
C ILE A 13 3.06 -0.58 -6.42
N ASP A 14 2.93 -0.62 -7.74
CA ASP A 14 3.96 -0.15 -8.67
C ASP A 14 4.33 1.32 -8.42
N GLN A 15 3.33 2.18 -8.16
CA GLN A 15 3.57 3.58 -7.86
C GLN A 15 4.27 3.79 -6.53
N ALA A 16 3.89 3.09 -5.45
CA ALA A 16 4.60 3.24 -4.18
C ALA A 16 5.92 2.45 -4.11
N THR A 17 6.16 1.48 -5.00
CA THR A 17 7.49 0.89 -5.17
C THR A 17 8.41 1.83 -5.95
N SER A 18 7.91 2.49 -7.00
CA SER A 18 8.70 3.41 -7.82
C SER A 18 8.88 4.78 -7.18
N ASP A 19 7.90 5.24 -6.40
CA ASP A 19 7.85 6.57 -5.79
C ASP A 19 7.90 6.45 -4.25
N GLU A 20 9.10 6.64 -3.72
CA GLU A 20 9.35 6.56 -2.28
C GLU A 20 8.61 7.67 -1.51
N ALA A 21 8.39 8.84 -2.11
CA ALA A 21 7.65 9.92 -1.48
C ALA A 21 6.18 9.55 -1.32
N PHE A 22 5.55 8.98 -2.36
CA PHE A 22 4.20 8.45 -2.27
C PHE A 22 4.08 7.32 -1.26
N ARG A 23 5.08 6.42 -1.19
CA ARG A 23 5.11 5.36 -0.17
C ARG A 23 5.20 5.93 1.24
N GLN A 24 6.09 6.89 1.48
CA GLN A 24 6.21 7.54 2.78
C GLN A 24 4.94 8.31 3.14
N GLU A 25 4.28 8.96 2.18
CA GLU A 25 3.00 9.63 2.38
C GLU A 25 1.89 8.62 2.74
N LEU A 26 1.80 7.50 2.03
CA LEU A 26 0.88 6.40 2.37
C LEU A 26 1.15 5.85 3.77
N LEU A 27 2.41 5.64 4.11
CA LEU A 27 2.79 5.15 5.44
C LEU A 27 2.45 6.18 6.51
N ASP A 28 2.86 7.44 6.35
CA ASP A 28 2.65 8.51 7.34
C ASP A 28 1.16 8.86 7.49
N SER A 29 0.40 8.76 6.41
CA SER A 29 -1.00 9.09 6.38
C SER A 29 -1.79 8.30 7.42
N SER A 30 -2.59 9.04 8.19
CA SER A 30 -3.55 8.44 9.12
C SER A 30 -4.71 7.77 8.39
N ASN A 31 -4.91 8.10 7.10
CA ASN A 31 -5.96 7.55 6.26
C ASN A 31 -5.41 7.18 4.88
N ILE A 32 -4.98 5.92 4.76
CA ILE A 32 -4.48 5.36 3.51
C ILE A 32 -5.57 5.36 2.44
N ALA A 33 -6.83 5.10 2.80
CA ALA A 33 -7.96 5.15 1.86
C ALA A 33 -8.13 6.51 1.18
N GLU A 34 -8.01 7.59 1.94
CA GLU A 34 -8.08 8.94 1.38
C GLU A 34 -6.88 9.26 0.49
N THR A 35 -5.68 8.85 0.90
CA THR A 35 -4.43 9.07 0.14
C THR A 35 -4.49 8.38 -1.23
N ILE A 36 -4.95 7.13 -1.23
CA ILE A 36 -5.13 6.30 -2.43
C ILE A 36 -6.17 6.93 -3.37
N LYS A 37 -7.32 7.37 -2.82
CA LYS A 37 -8.35 8.06 -3.59
C LYS A 37 -7.88 9.41 -4.14
N ASN A 38 -7.06 10.15 -3.39
CA ASN A 38 -6.50 11.42 -3.81
C ASN A 38 -5.58 11.26 -5.04
N HIS A 39 -4.90 10.11 -5.13
CA HIS A 39 -4.11 9.73 -6.30
C HIS A 39 -4.94 9.11 -7.45
N GLY A 40 -6.26 9.02 -7.29
CA GLY A 40 -7.16 8.51 -8.32
C GLY A 40 -7.26 6.99 -8.39
N PHE A 41 -6.79 6.27 -7.36
CA PHE A 41 -6.96 4.82 -7.26
C PHE A 41 -8.25 4.50 -6.50
N ASN A 42 -9.05 3.58 -7.03
CA ASN A 42 -10.31 3.16 -6.43
C ASN A 42 -10.26 1.68 -6.06
N LEU A 43 -9.55 1.38 -4.98
CA LEU A 43 -9.46 0.03 -4.43
C LEU A 43 -10.75 -0.42 -3.75
N THR A 44 -11.00 -1.73 -3.78
CA THR A 44 -12.05 -2.33 -2.94
C THR A 44 -11.64 -2.32 -1.46
N ASP A 45 -12.62 -2.38 -0.55
CA ASP A 45 -12.39 -2.42 0.90
C ASP A 45 -11.39 -3.52 1.32
N ALA A 46 -11.46 -4.69 0.67
CA ALA A 46 -10.55 -5.80 0.90
C ALA A 46 -9.09 -5.50 0.49
N GLU A 47 -8.90 -4.81 -0.63
CA GLU A 47 -7.58 -4.39 -1.11
C GLU A 47 -7.02 -3.25 -0.27
N LEU A 48 -7.88 -2.30 0.10
CA LEU A 48 -7.53 -1.20 0.97
C LEU A 48 -7.00 -1.68 2.32
N LYS A 49 -7.73 -2.62 2.92
CA LYS A 49 -7.34 -3.24 4.18
C LYS A 49 -5.99 -3.94 4.08
N GLN A 50 -5.68 -4.58 2.95
CA GLN A 50 -4.34 -5.15 2.72
C GLN A 50 -3.25 -4.08 2.68
N VAL A 51 -3.48 -2.93 2.03
CA VAL A 51 -2.50 -1.83 2.03
C VAL A 51 -2.33 -1.26 3.43
N GLU A 52 -3.42 -1.08 4.17
CA GLU A 52 -3.40 -0.60 5.57
C GLU A 52 -2.65 -1.54 6.49
N GLU A 53 -2.93 -2.84 6.42
CA GLU A 53 -2.23 -3.87 7.18
C GLU A 53 -0.73 -3.87 6.84
N SER A 54 -0.39 -3.74 5.56
CA SER A 54 1.00 -3.74 5.11
C SER A 54 1.76 -2.47 5.50
N ALA A 55 1.11 -1.32 5.44
CA ALA A 55 1.65 -0.04 5.89
C ALA A 55 1.84 0.00 7.41
N THR A 56 0.85 -0.50 8.16
CA THR A 56 0.92 -0.59 9.62
C THR A 56 2.03 -1.56 10.05
N ASN A 57 2.13 -2.71 9.38
CA ASN A 57 3.18 -3.70 9.64
C ASN A 57 4.57 -3.16 9.28
N TYR A 58 4.69 -2.31 8.25
CA TYR A 58 5.95 -1.64 7.93
C TYR A 58 6.40 -0.65 9.03
N LYS A 59 5.47 0.08 9.66
CA LYS A 59 5.78 0.94 10.82
C LYS A 59 6.28 0.12 12.02
N ASP A 60 5.63 -1.01 12.30
CA ASP A 60 5.94 -1.88 13.45
C ASP A 60 7.26 -2.68 13.27
N THR A 61 7.55 -3.12 12.04
CA THR A 61 8.73 -3.94 11.73
C THR A 61 10.07 -3.21 11.70
N SER A 62 10.08 -1.91 12.05
CA SER A 62 11.31 -1.22 12.51
C SER A 62 12.00 -1.96 13.68
N PHE A 63 11.31 -2.89 14.36
CA PHE A 63 11.89 -3.72 15.42
C PHE A 63 12.26 -5.17 15.05
N HIS A 64 11.72 -5.81 14.00
CA HIS A 64 12.22 -7.11 13.53
C HIS A 64 11.52 -7.60 12.25
N ARG A 65 12.34 -7.90 11.23
CA ARG A 65 12.18 -8.98 10.23
C ARG A 65 11.15 -8.81 9.09
N SER A 66 11.68 -8.66 7.87
CA SER A 66 11.13 -8.93 6.53
C SER A 66 9.60 -8.91 6.39
N VAL A 67 9.05 -7.81 5.87
CA VAL A 67 7.70 -7.76 5.32
C VAL A 67 7.79 -7.51 3.82
N SER A 68 7.55 -8.55 3.02
CA SER A 68 7.65 -8.58 1.55
C SER A 68 6.43 -7.98 0.84
N PHE A 69 5.89 -6.85 1.32
CA PHE A 69 4.80 -6.18 0.61
C PHE A 69 5.31 -5.19 -0.45
N TRP A 70 6.47 -4.57 -0.20
CA TRP A 70 7.08 -3.53 -1.04
C TRP A 70 8.50 -3.91 -1.52
N ASP A 71 8.91 -5.18 -1.34
CA ASP A 71 10.20 -5.75 -1.78
C ASP A 71 10.02 -6.60 -3.04
#